data_AF-A0A504Z8L2-F1
#
_entry.id   AF-A0A504Z8L2-F1
#
_cell.length_a   1.000
_cell.length_b   1.000
_cell.length_c   1.000
_cell.angle_alpha   90.00
_cell.angle_beta   90.00
_cell.angle_gamma   90.00
#
_symmetry.space_group_name_H-M   'P 1'
#
loop_
_entity.id
_entity.type
_entity.pdbx_description
1 polymer ?
#
loop_
_entity_poly.entity_id
_entity_poly.type
_entity_poly.pdbx_seq_one_letter_code
_entity_poly.pdbx_strand_id
1 'polypeptide(L)'
;MSKLSSKLAFIVPLGRQLYTSCPLSAAGIFRARRRRLPPSNNEWGPLTDLPDYSVLGKVSPVYTSEGQRKRAIRNYLFSKDVVTLTKNMMNITGNQRKLGTGDGS
;
A
#
# COMPACT_ATOMS: atom_id res chain seq x y z
N MET A 1 -24.21 51.98 14.91
CA MET A 1 -22.82 51.76 14.48
C MET A 1 -22.60 50.26 14.34
N SER A 2 -21.90 49.87 13.27
CA SER A 2 -21.94 48.59 12.56
C SER A 2 -21.36 47.38 13.31
N LYS A 3 -22.03 46.23 13.11
CA LYS A 3 -21.60 44.87 13.46
C LYS A 3 -20.26 44.53 12.79
N LEU A 4 -19.29 44.03 13.55
CA LEU A 4 -18.15 43.28 13.02
C LEU A 4 -18.00 41.97 13.80
N SER A 5 -18.64 40.94 13.26
CA SER A 5 -18.48 39.54 13.62
C SER A 5 -17.11 39.06 13.11
N SER A 6 -16.19 38.81 14.03
CA SER A 6 -14.94 38.11 13.72
C SER A 6 -15.23 36.61 13.62
N LYS A 7 -15.38 36.13 12.39
CA LYS A 7 -15.40 34.69 12.11
C LYS A 7 -14.01 34.13 12.38
N LEU A 8 -13.87 33.43 13.51
CA LEU A 8 -12.73 32.59 13.81
C LEU A 8 -12.75 31.42 12.80
N ALA A 9 -11.91 31.49 11.77
CA ALA A 9 -11.73 30.39 10.84
C ALA A 9 -10.96 29.27 11.54
N PHE A 10 -11.71 28.33 12.13
CA PHE A 10 -11.17 27.07 12.60
C PHE A 10 -10.80 26.23 11.38
N ILE A 11 -9.58 26.42 10.87
CA ILE A 11 -9.00 25.58 9.84
C ILE A 11 -8.79 24.21 10.49
N VAL A 12 -9.70 23.27 10.20
CA VAL A 12 -9.50 21.84 10.49
C VAL A 12 -8.62 21.28 9.37
N PRO A 13 -7.34 20.93 9.60
CA PRO A 13 -6.64 20.08 8.66
C PRO A 13 -7.18 18.66 8.81
N LEU A 14 -8.19 18.32 8.01
CA LEU A 14 -8.60 16.94 7.74
C LEU A 14 -7.54 16.32 6.80
N GLY A 15 -6.39 15.95 7.36
CA GLY A 15 -5.22 15.57 6.56
C GLY A 15 -4.48 14.37 7.14
N ARG A 16 -4.94 13.17 6.78
CA ARG A 16 -4.23 11.87 6.83
C ARG A 16 -3.25 11.70 8.00
N GLN A 17 -3.74 11.04 9.06
CA GLN A 17 -2.89 10.25 9.96
C GLN A 17 -2.15 9.19 9.13
N LEU A 18 -0.98 9.55 8.61
CA LEU A 18 0.02 8.58 8.23
C LEU A 18 0.61 8.07 9.55
N TYR A 19 0.13 6.92 9.99
CA TYR A 19 0.77 6.14 11.04
C TYR A 19 2.16 5.71 10.53
N THR A 20 3.14 6.61 10.61
CA THR A 20 4.55 6.28 10.50
C THR A 20 5.14 6.46 11.88
N SER A 21 5.12 5.39 12.69
CA SER A 21 6.00 5.30 13.83
C SER A 21 7.45 5.32 13.31
N CYS A 22 8.26 6.21 13.86
CA CYS A 22 9.61 6.62 13.44
C CYS A 22 9.68 7.66 12.29
N PRO A 23 10.25 8.85 12.54
CA PRO A 23 10.58 9.77 11.46
C PRO A 23 11.59 9.11 10.53
N LEU A 24 11.25 9.04 9.25
CA LEU A 24 12.15 8.50 8.23
C LEU A 24 13.43 9.34 8.19
N SER A 25 14.58 8.67 8.28
CA SER A 25 15.87 9.31 8.03
C SER A 25 15.88 10.02 6.68
N ALA A 26 16.65 11.11 6.54
CA ALA A 26 16.81 11.84 5.28
C ALA A 26 17.20 10.89 4.12
N ALA A 27 17.99 9.85 4.41
CA ALA A 27 18.32 8.80 3.44
C ALA A 27 17.10 7.94 3.05
N GLY A 28 16.23 7.61 4.01
CA GLY A 28 14.99 6.86 3.75
C GLY A 28 14.00 7.66 2.90
N ILE A 29 13.87 8.96 3.16
CA ILE A 29 13.05 9.88 2.34
C ILE A 29 13.60 9.96 0.91
N PHE A 30 14.92 10.10 0.76
CA PHE A 30 15.56 10.13 -0.55
C PHE A 30 15.29 8.82 -1.33
N ARG A 31 15.43 7.66 -0.69
CA ARG A 31 15.15 6.36 -1.31
C ARG A 31 13.69 6.24 -1.76
N ALA A 32 12.75 6.58 -0.88
CA ALA A 32 11.33 6.53 -1.19
C ALA A 32 10.94 7.49 -2.32
N ARG A 33 11.33 8.76 -2.20
CA ARG A 33 10.87 9.82 -3.12
C ARG A 33 11.64 9.85 -4.45
N ARG A 34 12.97 9.69 -4.42
CA ARG A 34 13.81 9.85 -5.63
C ARG A 34 14.04 8.54 -6.36
N ARG A 35 13.97 7.40 -5.67
CA ARG A 35 14.33 6.09 -6.24
C ARG A 35 13.18 5.09 -6.28
N ARG A 36 12.00 5.43 -5.73
CA ARG A 36 10.85 4.50 -5.60
C ARG A 36 11.24 3.20 -4.90
N LEU A 37 12.18 3.27 -3.97
CA LEU A 37 12.66 2.15 -3.15
C LEU A 37 11.96 2.21 -1.77
N PRO A 38 11.99 1.11 -0.97
CA PRO A 38 11.46 1.21 0.38
C PRO A 38 12.21 2.27 1.17
N PRO A 39 11.61 2.88 2.20
CA PRO A 39 12.34 3.79 3.07
C PRO A 39 13.46 3.09 3.84
N SER A 40 13.21 1.91 4.43
CA SER A 40 14.25 1.06 5.01
C SER A 40 14.87 0.12 3.97
N ASN A 41 16.13 -0.27 4.18
CA ASN A 41 16.87 -1.09 3.21
C ASN A 41 16.47 -2.57 3.24
N ASN A 42 15.81 -3.02 4.31
CA ASN A 42 15.51 -4.43 4.58
C ASN A 42 14.02 -4.82 4.37
N GLU A 43 13.18 -3.91 3.90
CA GLU A 43 11.74 -4.14 3.74
C GLU A 43 11.41 -5.03 2.54
N TRP A 44 11.96 -4.70 1.37
CA TRP A 44 11.80 -5.44 0.12
C TRP A 44 12.90 -5.03 -0.87
N GLY A 45 13.13 -5.86 -1.90
CA GLY A 45 14.15 -5.65 -2.91
C GLY A 45 15.26 -6.70 -2.85
N PRO A 46 16.23 -6.61 -3.79
CA PRO A 46 17.16 -7.69 -4.05
C PRO A 46 18.02 -8.07 -2.84
N LEU A 47 18.33 -7.10 -1.99
CA LEU A 47 19.10 -7.35 -0.77
C LEU A 47 18.42 -8.34 0.19
N THR A 48 17.09 -8.42 0.19
CA THR A 48 16.35 -9.28 1.14
C THR A 48 15.54 -10.38 0.47
N ASP A 49 15.25 -10.23 -0.81
CA ASP A 49 14.42 -11.17 -1.56
C ASP A 49 15.25 -12.19 -2.34
N LEU A 50 16.55 -11.94 -2.58
CA LEU A 50 17.45 -12.97 -3.12
C LEU A 50 17.87 -13.97 -2.05
N PRO A 51 18.18 -15.23 -2.44
CA PRO A 51 18.75 -16.20 -1.53
C PRO A 51 20.14 -15.75 -1.07
N ASP A 52 20.39 -15.84 0.23
CA ASP A 52 21.66 -15.42 0.86
C ASP A 52 22.85 -16.30 0.44
N TYR A 53 22.59 -17.56 0.11
CA TYR A 53 23.60 -18.52 -0.34
C TYR A 53 23.00 -19.54 -1.32
N SER A 54 23.88 -20.16 -2.10
CA SER A 54 23.58 -21.31 -2.94
C SER A 54 24.64 -22.38 -2.76
N VAL A 55 24.28 -23.64 -2.99
CA VAL A 55 25.22 -24.77 -2.90
C VAL A 55 25.70 -25.11 -4.30
N LEU A 56 27.02 -25.15 -4.51
CA LEU A 56 27.62 -25.49 -5.79
C LEU A 56 27.08 -26.83 -6.31
N GLY A 57 26.72 -26.88 -7.59
CA GLY A 57 26.15 -28.06 -8.24
C GLY A 57 24.71 -28.39 -7.86
N LYS A 58 24.03 -27.54 -7.07
CA LYS A 58 22.60 -27.66 -6.77
C LYS A 58 21.81 -26.48 -7.31
N VAL A 59 20.51 -26.69 -7.52
CA VAL A 59 19.59 -25.60 -7.85
C VAL A 59 19.56 -24.60 -6.69
N SER A 60 19.62 -23.31 -7.01
CA SER A 60 19.52 -22.26 -6.01
C SER A 60 18.21 -22.39 -5.22
N PRO A 61 18.25 -22.32 -3.89
CA PRO A 61 17.03 -22.39 -3.09
C PRO A 61 16.11 -21.21 -3.44
N VAL A 62 14.80 -21.46 -3.48
CA VAL A 62 13.79 -20.42 -3.71
C VAL A 62 13.71 -19.46 -2.51
N TYR A 63 13.93 -19.99 -1.30
CA TYR A 63 14.00 -19.22 -0.06
C TYR A 63 15.17 -19.75 0.78
N THR A 64 16.01 -18.85 1.30
CA THR A 64 17.08 -19.20 2.26
C THR A 64 16.64 -19.03 3.70
N SER A 65 15.59 -18.23 3.94
CA SER A 65 15.07 -17.96 5.28
C SER A 65 13.57 -18.13 5.41
N GLU A 66 13.12 -18.48 6.61
CA GLU A 66 11.69 -18.50 6.98
C GLU A 66 11.03 -17.12 6.82
N GLY A 67 11.80 -16.04 7.00
CA GLY A 67 11.32 -14.67 6.81
C GLY A 67 10.88 -14.40 5.37
N GLN A 68 11.68 -14.84 4.38
CA GLN A 68 11.34 -14.74 2.96
C GLN A 68 10.08 -15.55 2.63
N ARG A 69 9.99 -16.78 3.14
CA ARG A 69 8.81 -17.63 2.95
C ARG A 69 7.53 -16.99 3.50
N LYS A 70 7.58 -16.48 4.74
CA LYS A 70 6.43 -15.78 5.37
C LYS A 70 6.06 -14.51 4.62
N ARG A 71 7.03 -13.76 4.09
CA ARG A 71 6.78 -12.57 3.25
C ARG A 71 6.08 -12.95 1.95
N ALA A 72 6.53 -14.01 1.26
CA ALA A 72 5.90 -14.49 0.04
C ALA A 72 4.44 -14.90 0.27
N ILE A 73 4.15 -15.64 1.35
CA ILE A 73 2.78 -16.04 1.71
C ILE A 73 1.90 -14.81 1.97
N ARG A 74 2.39 -13.82 2.73
CA ARG A 74 1.64 -12.58 3.00
C ARG A 74 1.34 -11.81 1.71
N ASN A 75 2.31 -11.70 0.81
CA ASN A 75 2.11 -11.02 -0.48
C ASN A 75 1.07 -11.75 -1.34
N TYR A 76 1.08 -13.08 -1.34
CA TYR A 76 0.06 -13.88 -2.00
C TYR A 76 -1.34 -13.61 -1.44
N LEU A 77 -1.51 -13.67 -0.12
CA LEU A 77 -2.80 -13.42 0.53
C LEU A 77 -3.31 -12.01 0.23
N PHE A 78 -2.45 -10.99 0.36
CA PHE A 78 -2.80 -9.62 0.02
C PHE A 78 -3.25 -9.48 -1.44
N SER A 79 -2.55 -10.11 -2.38
CA SER A 79 -2.93 -10.07 -3.80
C SER A 79 -4.30 -10.70 -4.06
N LYS A 80 -4.61 -11.81 -3.35
CA LYS A 80 -5.91 -12.48 -3.43
C LYS A 80 -7.03 -11.58 -2.91
N ASP A 81 -6.78 -10.86 -1.82
CA ASP A 81 -7.74 -9.91 -1.25
C ASP A 81 -8.03 -8.75 -2.19
N VAL A 82 -6.98 -8.19 -2.84
CA VAL A 82 -7.13 -7.13 -3.85
C VAL A 82 -7.97 -7.60 -5.03
N VAL A 83 -7.71 -8.81 -5.56
CA VAL A 83 -8.50 -9.38 -6.66
C VAL A 83 -9.96 -9.61 -6.26
N THR A 84 -10.19 -10.10 -5.03
CA THR A 84 -11.54 -10.32 -4.52
C THR A 84 -12.29 -9.01 -4.34
N LEU A 85 -11.64 -7.99 -3.77
CA LEU A 85 -12.22 -6.67 -3.57
C LEU A 85 -12.58 -6.00 -4.89
N THR A 86 -11.67 -6.03 -5.87
CA THR A 86 -11.91 -5.45 -7.21
C THR A 86 -13.08 -6.11 -7.91
N LYS A 87 -13.19 -7.45 -7.85
CA LYS A 87 -14.35 -8.19 -8.37
C LYS A 87 -15.66 -7.74 -7.72
N ASN A 88 -15.68 -7.60 -6.40
CA ASN A 88 -16.87 -7.15 -5.66
C ASN A 88 -17.28 -5.72 -6.04
N MET A 89 -16.31 -4.81 -6.16
CA MET A 89 -16.57 -3.43 -6.59
C MET A 89 -17.13 -3.36 -8.01
N MET A 90 -16.62 -4.18 -8.94
CA MET A 90 -17.15 -4.26 -10.29
C MET A 90 -18.59 -4.77 -10.32
N ASN A 91 -18.91 -5.80 -9.53
CA ASN A 91 -20.27 -6.35 -9.44
C ASN A 91 -21.27 -5.33 -8.90
N ILE A 92 -20.90 -4.59 -7.85
CA ILE A 92 -21.74 -3.53 -7.28
C ILE A 92 -21.99 -2.44 -8.33
N THR A 93 -20.94 -1.98 -9.00
CA THR A 93 -21.05 -0.91 -10.00
C THR A 93 -21.86 -1.36 -11.23
N GLY A 94 -21.73 -2.62 -11.63
CA GLY A 94 -22.54 -3.23 -12.68
C GLY A 94 -24.03 -3.33 -12.32
N ASN A 95 -24.34 -3.66 -11.05
CA ASN A 95 -25.72 -3.70 -10.56
C ASN A 95 -26.36 -2.31 -10.47
N GLN A 96 -25.61 -1.28 -10.07
CA GLN A 96 -26.10 0.10 -10.02
C GLN A 96 -26.49 0.62 -11.42
N ARG A 97 -25.74 0.26 -12.47
CA ARG A 97 -26.08 0.63 -13.87
C ARG A 97 -27.35 -0.06 -14.37
N LYS A 98 -27.63 -1.29 -13.92
CA LYS A 98 -28.86 -2.01 -14.27
C LYS A 98 -30.10 -1.45 -13.57
N LEU A 99 -29.94 -0.90 -12.36
CA LEU A 99 -31.04 -0.28 -11.61
C LEU A 99 -31.41 1.13 -12.13
N GLY A 100 -30.45 1.88 -12.70
CA GLY A 100 -30.68 3.22 -13.23
C GLY A 100 -31.28 3.32 -14.65
N THR A 101 -31.64 2.20 -15.28
CA THR A 101 -32.26 2.16 -16.63
C THR A 101 -33.72 1.68 -16.62
N GLY A 102 -34.31 1.51 -15.43
CA GLY A 102 -35.66 0.96 -15.24
C GLY A 102 -36.80 1.96 -15.02
N ASP A 103 -36.54 3.27 -14.97
CA ASP A 103 -37.59 4.28 -14.75
C ASP A 103 -37.76 5.14 -16.01
N GLY A 104 -38.53 4.63 -16.97
CA GLY A 104 -38.75 5.29 -18.25
C GLY A 104 -39.83 4.62 -19.09
N SER A 105 -40.98 4.33 -18.49
CA SER A 105 -42.24 4.01 -19.18
C SER A 105 -43.41 4.35 -18.28
#